data_AF-A0A444H3J7-F1
#
_entry.id   AF-A0A444H3J7-F1
#
_cell.length_a   1.000
_cell.length_b   1.000
_cell.length_c   1.000
_cell.angle_alpha   90.00
_cell.angle_beta   90.00
_cell.angle_gamma   90.00
#
_symmetry.space_group_name_H-M   'P 1'
#
loop_
_entity.id
_entity.type
_entity.pdbx_description
1 polymer ?
#
loop_
_entity_poly.entity_id
_entity_poly.type
_entity_poly.pdbx_seq_one_letter_code
_entity_poly.pdbx_strand_id
1 'polypeptide(L)'
;MKINALHPWNITETQAAAIQKSLSAWIIQDEEALEGVELIARAQLLYNLDDEYSTANVTLFRVPGFEVVERHSATLRLDFPALPGLMSFRKAPVLLKALSALKETPDLIICDGRGVTDTQRFGLASHIGLMCNIPTIGWRSAPQGPITQRMKLKRGNWIPHKTAQGTHGALLRVHPDLPPIYVSNAHRISLKQALRWSLQAVPPTLENADMLELLTPQPISQLSQLNPSPELG
;
A
#
# COMPACT_ATOMS: atom_id res chain seq x y z
N MET A 1 -15.94 4.10 -3.83
CA MET A 1 -15.26 4.71 -4.99
C MET A 1 -15.27 3.75 -6.19
N LYS A 2 -15.02 4.21 -7.41
CA LYS A 2 -15.01 3.36 -8.62
C LYS A 2 -13.75 2.49 -8.69
N ILE A 3 -13.93 1.21 -9.02
CA ILE A 3 -12.86 0.27 -9.37
C ILE A 3 -13.05 -0.17 -10.83
N ASN A 4 -12.01 -0.06 -11.65
CA ASN A 4 -12.05 -0.47 -13.05
C ASN A 4 -11.82 -1.99 -13.15
N ALA A 5 -12.66 -2.68 -13.91
CA ALA A 5 -12.52 -4.12 -14.15
C ALA A 5 -11.58 -4.35 -15.36
N LEU A 6 -10.27 -4.42 -15.13
CA LEU A 6 -9.28 -4.58 -16.22
C LEU A 6 -9.07 -6.04 -16.66
N HIS A 7 -9.42 -7.01 -15.81
CA HIS A 7 -9.38 -8.45 -16.11
C HIS A 7 -10.26 -9.23 -15.11
N PRO A 8 -10.62 -10.50 -15.41
CA PRO A 8 -11.27 -11.38 -14.44
C PRO A 8 -10.30 -11.92 -13.38
N TRP A 9 -10.81 -12.28 -12.19
CA TRP A 9 -10.01 -12.86 -11.10
C TRP A 9 -9.96 -14.39 -11.10
N ASN A 10 -10.94 -15.06 -11.71
CA ASN A 10 -10.91 -16.50 -11.92
C ASN A 10 -10.03 -16.81 -13.14
N ILE A 11 -8.74 -17.00 -12.90
CA ILE A 11 -7.71 -17.16 -13.93
C ILE A 11 -6.67 -18.19 -13.52
N THR A 12 -6.05 -18.84 -14.50
CA THR A 12 -4.90 -19.74 -14.29
C THR A 12 -3.62 -18.96 -14.05
N GLU A 13 -2.57 -19.64 -13.57
CA GLU A 13 -1.23 -19.07 -13.45
C GLU A 13 -0.71 -18.47 -14.76
N THR A 14 -0.87 -19.18 -15.88
CA THR A 14 -0.44 -18.71 -17.20
C THR A 14 -1.20 -17.45 -17.62
N GLN A 15 -2.51 -17.39 -17.36
CA GLN A 15 -3.32 -16.21 -17.63
C GLN A 15 -2.90 -15.03 -16.74
N ALA A 16 -2.66 -15.27 -15.45
CA ALA A 16 -2.18 -14.26 -14.50
C ALA A 16 -0.84 -13.66 -14.95
N ALA A 17 0.13 -14.49 -15.34
CA ALA A 17 1.41 -14.02 -15.86
C ALA A 17 1.25 -13.19 -17.15
N ALA A 18 0.35 -13.58 -18.06
CA ALA A 18 0.06 -12.84 -19.28
C ALA A 18 -0.62 -11.48 -18.98
N ILE A 19 -1.60 -11.45 -18.08
CA ILE A 19 -2.27 -10.23 -17.62
C ILE A 19 -1.26 -9.28 -16.99
N GLN A 20 -0.43 -9.79 -16.06
CA GLN A 20 0.60 -9.00 -15.39
C GLN A 20 1.58 -8.38 -16.38
N LYS A 21 2.02 -9.15 -17.38
CA LYS A 21 2.89 -8.63 -18.45
C LYS A 21 2.21 -7.49 -19.21
N SER A 22 0.97 -7.68 -19.64
CA SER A 22 0.19 -6.65 -20.35
C SER A 22 -0.02 -5.39 -19.51
N LEU A 23 -0.47 -5.53 -18.26
CA LEU A 23 -0.74 -4.41 -17.37
C LEU A 23 0.52 -3.66 -16.93
N SER A 24 1.66 -4.34 -16.85
CA SER A 24 2.93 -3.68 -16.50
C SER A 24 3.30 -2.54 -17.46
N ALA A 25 2.87 -2.63 -18.73
CA ALA A 25 3.10 -1.59 -19.73
C ALA A 25 2.23 -0.34 -19.50
N TRP A 26 1.17 -0.44 -18.70
CA TRP A 26 0.26 0.67 -18.39
C TRP A 26 0.67 1.43 -17.13
N ILE A 27 1.75 0.99 -16.47
CA ILE A 27 2.27 1.66 -15.29
C ILE A 27 2.99 2.95 -15.67
N ILE A 28 2.41 4.07 -15.26
CA ILE A 28 2.97 5.41 -15.41
C ILE A 28 3.83 5.72 -14.18
N GLN A 29 5.07 6.19 -14.39
CA GLN A 29 6.04 6.49 -13.32
C GLN A 29 6.57 7.91 -13.36
N ASP A 30 6.51 8.54 -14.54
CA ASP A 30 6.95 9.91 -14.77
C ASP A 30 5.70 10.75 -15.07
N GLU A 31 5.21 11.46 -14.05
CA GLU A 31 4.15 12.47 -14.19
C GLU A 31 4.66 13.82 -13.69
N GLU A 32 3.92 14.87 -14.04
CA GLU A 32 4.04 16.20 -13.44
C GLU A 32 3.92 16.14 -11.91
N ALA A 33 4.21 17.24 -11.24
CA ALA A 33 4.10 17.32 -9.79
C ALA A 33 2.68 16.93 -9.34
N LEU A 34 2.55 15.84 -8.56
CA LEU A 34 1.31 15.52 -7.86
C LEU A 34 1.07 16.58 -6.79
N GLU A 35 0.20 17.53 -7.11
CA GLU A 35 -0.21 18.68 -6.30
C GLU A 35 -1.65 18.51 -5.82
N GLY A 36 -2.05 19.28 -4.81
CA GLY A 36 -3.43 19.30 -4.31
C GLY A 36 -3.92 18.00 -3.64
N VAL A 37 -3.02 17.11 -3.21
CA VAL A 37 -3.41 15.92 -2.44
C VAL A 37 -3.94 16.38 -1.08
N GLU A 38 -5.22 16.13 -0.83
CA GLU A 38 -5.89 16.41 0.44
C GLU A 38 -6.28 15.11 1.14
N LEU A 39 -6.66 14.07 0.39
CA LEU A 39 -7.10 12.78 0.90
C LEU A 39 -6.14 11.65 0.53
N ILE A 40 -5.64 10.96 1.55
CA ILE A 40 -4.82 9.76 1.37
C ILE A 40 -5.58 8.55 1.92
N ALA A 41 -5.68 7.49 1.13
CA ALA A 41 -6.16 6.19 1.59
C ALA A 41 -4.97 5.28 1.92
N ARG A 42 -4.86 4.85 3.17
CA ARG A 42 -3.95 3.78 3.58
C ARG A 42 -4.67 2.44 3.46
N ALA A 43 -4.24 1.60 2.51
CA ALA A 43 -4.80 0.26 2.28
C ALA A 43 -3.82 -0.83 2.76
N GLN A 44 -4.20 -1.55 3.81
CA GLN A 44 -3.37 -2.51 4.53
C GLN A 44 -3.94 -3.92 4.46
N LEU A 45 -3.06 -4.92 4.42
CA LEU A 45 -3.42 -6.32 4.61
C LEU A 45 -3.07 -6.72 6.03
N LEU A 46 -4.02 -7.30 6.73
CA LEU A 46 -3.79 -7.82 8.07
C LEU A 46 -3.15 -9.20 7.99
N TYR A 47 -2.36 -9.53 9.01
CA TYR A 47 -1.68 -10.81 9.09
C TYR A 47 -2.68 -11.91 9.47
N ASN A 48 -2.87 -12.89 8.57
CA ASN A 48 -3.70 -14.06 8.81
C ASN A 48 -2.83 -15.29 9.00
N LEU A 49 -3.13 -16.07 10.03
CA LEU A 49 -2.36 -17.25 10.44
C LEU A 49 -2.64 -18.48 9.57
N ASP A 50 -3.81 -18.54 8.92
CA ASP A 50 -4.30 -19.71 8.20
C ASP A 50 -4.07 -19.65 6.68
N ASP A 51 -3.64 -18.50 6.13
CA ASP A 51 -3.46 -18.23 4.69
C ASP A 51 -4.67 -18.62 3.82
N GLU A 52 -5.82 -18.98 4.39
CA GLU A 52 -7.04 -19.28 3.63
C GLU A 52 -7.85 -18.02 3.39
N TYR A 53 -7.86 -17.11 4.37
CA TYR A 53 -8.53 -15.83 4.29
C TYR A 53 -7.52 -14.70 4.38
N SER A 54 -7.89 -13.52 3.90
CA SER A 54 -7.19 -12.28 4.20
C SER A 54 -8.20 -11.20 4.53
N THR A 55 -7.80 -10.30 5.43
CA THR A 55 -8.54 -9.08 5.73
C THR A 55 -7.76 -7.87 5.27
N ALA A 56 -8.43 -6.95 4.60
CA ALA A 56 -7.90 -5.63 4.28
C ALA A 56 -8.57 -4.57 5.13
N ASN A 57 -7.79 -3.62 5.62
CA ASN A 57 -8.27 -2.39 6.23
C ASN A 57 -7.90 -1.21 5.34
N VAL A 58 -8.82 -0.25 5.20
CA VAL A 58 -8.61 1.01 4.50
C VAL A 58 -8.97 2.14 5.43
N THR A 59 -8.01 3.02 5.72
CA THR A 59 -8.22 4.27 6.46
C THR A 59 -8.02 5.43 5.50
N LEU A 60 -9.06 6.24 5.29
CA LEU A 60 -9.00 7.49 4.54
C LEU A 60 -8.80 8.64 5.52
N PHE A 61 -7.82 9.50 5.26
CA PHE A 61 -7.51 10.62 6.15
C PHE A 61 -7.04 11.85 5.37
N ARG A 62 -7.18 13.03 6.01
CA ARG A 62 -6.73 14.30 5.46
C ARG A 62 -5.25 14.56 5.71
N VAL A 63 -4.60 15.18 4.74
CA VAL A 63 -3.25 15.71 4.88
C VAL A 63 -3.21 17.22 4.60
N PRO A 64 -2.39 17.98 5.35
CA PRO A 64 -1.63 17.56 6.53
C PRO A 64 -2.54 17.32 7.75
N GLY A 65 -2.04 16.59 8.75
CA GLY A 65 -2.69 16.53 10.08
C GLY A 65 -3.27 15.17 10.48
N PHE A 66 -3.52 14.26 9.53
CA PHE A 66 -4.05 12.91 9.82
C PHE A 66 -5.46 12.92 10.45
N GLU A 67 -6.36 13.74 9.93
CA GLU A 67 -7.77 13.68 10.33
C GLU A 67 -8.45 12.52 9.60
N VAL A 68 -8.86 11.47 10.33
CA VAL A 68 -9.53 10.31 9.73
C VAL A 68 -10.94 10.69 9.26
N VAL A 69 -11.22 10.42 7.99
CA VAL A 69 -12.52 10.67 7.33
C VAL A 69 -13.40 9.42 7.37
N GLU A 70 -12.85 8.26 6.99
CA GLU A 70 -13.59 6.99 6.98
C GLU A 70 -12.64 5.79 7.15
N ARG A 71 -13.20 4.70 7.68
CA ARG A 71 -12.51 3.41 7.80
C ARG A 71 -13.42 2.31 7.24
N HIS A 72 -12.85 1.43 6.43
CA HIS A 72 -13.54 0.27 5.88
C HIS A 72 -12.66 -0.96 5.97
N SER A 73 -13.29 -2.11 6.16
CA SER A 73 -12.61 -3.40 6.13
C SER A 73 -13.34 -4.39 5.23
N ALA A 74 -12.60 -5.37 4.74
CA ALA A 74 -13.16 -6.50 4.01
C ALA A 74 -12.36 -7.74 4.32
N THR A 75 -13.05 -8.87 4.47
CA THR A 75 -12.43 -10.20 4.60
C THR A 75 -12.89 -11.06 3.44
N LEU A 76 -11.95 -11.66 2.72
CA LEU A 76 -12.22 -12.56 1.61
C LEU A 76 -11.38 -13.82 1.73
N ARG A 77 -11.87 -14.92 1.14
CA ARG A 77 -11.08 -16.11 0.88
C ARG A 77 -10.02 -15.83 -0.19
N LEU A 78 -8.85 -16.44 -0.06
CA LEU A 78 -7.74 -16.32 -0.99
C LEU A 78 -7.77 -17.46 -2.02
N ASP A 79 -8.57 -17.27 -3.08
CA ASP A 79 -8.84 -18.33 -4.07
C ASP A 79 -7.68 -18.58 -5.05
N PHE A 80 -6.82 -17.57 -5.32
CA PHE A 80 -5.67 -17.72 -6.22
C PHE A 80 -4.44 -18.25 -5.46
N PRO A 81 -3.70 -19.25 -5.95
CA PRO A 81 -2.62 -19.92 -5.20
C PRO A 81 -1.45 -19.01 -4.79
N ALA A 82 -0.72 -19.44 -3.75
CA ALA A 82 0.45 -18.75 -3.20
C ALA A 82 1.71 -18.84 -4.09
N LEU A 83 1.64 -18.33 -5.33
CA LEU A 83 2.74 -18.35 -6.31
C LEU A 83 3.72 -17.16 -6.21
N PRO A 84 5.05 -17.40 -6.13
CA PRO A 84 6.06 -16.35 -6.20
C PRO A 84 5.91 -15.47 -7.44
N GLY A 85 5.92 -14.15 -7.26
CA GLY A 85 5.79 -13.18 -8.35
C GLY A 85 4.36 -12.84 -8.78
N LEU A 86 3.36 -13.67 -8.43
CA LEU A 86 1.95 -13.48 -8.78
C LEU A 86 1.05 -13.19 -7.56
N MET A 87 1.65 -12.82 -6.42
CA MET A 87 0.93 -12.50 -5.17
C MET A 87 -0.09 -11.38 -5.27
N SER A 88 0.02 -10.51 -6.27
CA SER A 88 -0.97 -9.46 -6.49
C SER A 88 -2.34 -10.06 -6.84
N PHE A 89 -2.42 -11.15 -7.60
CA PHE A 89 -3.68 -11.79 -7.97
C PHE A 89 -4.40 -12.44 -6.79
N ARG A 90 -3.62 -12.93 -5.81
CA ARG A 90 -4.15 -13.46 -4.56
C ARG A 90 -4.68 -12.37 -3.64
N LYS A 91 -3.98 -11.24 -3.52
CA LYS A 91 -4.21 -10.25 -2.46
C LYS A 91 -4.96 -8.99 -2.90
N ALA A 92 -4.93 -8.63 -4.17
CA ALA A 92 -5.63 -7.44 -4.66
C ALA A 92 -7.16 -7.50 -4.46
N PRO A 93 -7.87 -8.65 -4.61
CA PRO A 93 -9.32 -8.69 -4.46
C PRO A 93 -9.83 -8.15 -3.11
N VAL A 94 -9.17 -8.50 -2.01
CA VAL A 94 -9.60 -8.07 -0.66
C VAL A 94 -9.36 -6.57 -0.45
N LEU A 95 -8.23 -6.04 -0.93
CA LEU A 95 -7.94 -4.60 -0.88
C LEU A 95 -8.91 -3.80 -1.73
N LEU A 96 -9.22 -4.26 -2.95
CA LEU A 96 -10.19 -3.61 -3.83
C LEU A 96 -11.60 -3.64 -3.26
N LYS A 97 -11.98 -4.72 -2.55
CA LYS A 97 -13.26 -4.80 -1.85
C LYS A 97 -13.36 -3.75 -0.76
N ALA A 98 -12.33 -3.60 0.09
CA ALA A 98 -12.31 -2.57 1.13
C ALA A 98 -12.29 -1.15 0.53
N LEU A 99 -11.45 -0.91 -0.49
CA LEU A 99 -11.39 0.38 -1.19
C LEU A 99 -12.72 0.75 -1.84
N SER A 100 -13.43 -0.21 -2.45
CA SER A 100 -14.71 0.06 -3.11
C SER A 100 -15.78 0.62 -2.16
N ALA A 101 -15.67 0.33 -0.85
CA ALA A 101 -16.59 0.78 0.17
C ALA A 101 -16.41 2.26 0.58
N LEU A 102 -15.28 2.88 0.23
CA LEU A 102 -15.03 4.31 0.47
C LEU A 102 -16.12 5.17 -0.18
N LYS A 103 -16.67 6.14 0.56
CA LYS A 103 -17.65 7.09 0.03
C LYS A 103 -16.96 8.26 -0.67
N GLU A 104 -15.82 8.70 -0.13
CA GLU A 104 -14.97 9.71 -0.76
C GLU A 104 -13.89 9.04 -1.63
N THR A 105 -13.37 9.77 -2.61
CA THR A 105 -12.31 9.24 -3.49
C THR A 105 -10.98 9.82 -3.02
N PRO A 106 -9.96 8.99 -2.70
CA PRO A 106 -8.65 9.50 -2.32
C PRO A 106 -7.93 10.11 -3.52
N ASP A 107 -7.08 11.09 -3.26
CA ASP A 107 -6.15 11.64 -4.26
C ASP A 107 -4.92 10.74 -4.41
N LEU A 108 -4.60 9.98 -3.37
CA LEU A 108 -3.42 9.10 -3.30
C LEU A 108 -3.72 7.85 -2.46
N ILE A 109 -3.27 6.70 -2.96
CA ILE A 109 -3.33 5.42 -2.22
C ILE A 109 -1.94 5.03 -1.73
N ILE A 110 -1.84 4.68 -0.45
CA ILE A 110 -0.66 4.01 0.14
C ILE A 110 -1.05 2.56 0.41
N CYS A 111 -0.56 1.64 -0.41
CA CYS A 111 -0.93 0.24 -0.38
C CYS A 111 0.20 -0.62 0.22
N ASP A 112 -0.16 -1.64 0.99
CA ASP A 112 0.79 -2.69 1.35
C ASP A 112 1.34 -3.41 0.12
N GLY A 113 2.63 -3.75 0.19
CA GLY A 113 3.33 -4.45 -0.88
C GLY A 113 4.16 -3.53 -1.76
N ARG A 114 4.79 -4.11 -2.78
CA ARG A 114 5.62 -3.35 -3.72
C ARG A 114 4.75 -2.74 -4.81
N GLY A 115 5.15 -1.58 -5.30
CA GLY A 115 4.75 -1.06 -6.59
C GLY A 115 5.56 -1.71 -7.70
N VAL A 116 6.41 -0.93 -8.37
CA VAL A 116 7.28 -1.42 -9.44
C VAL A 116 8.37 -2.34 -8.84
N THR A 117 8.64 -3.46 -9.52
CA THR A 117 9.61 -4.49 -9.11
C THR A 117 10.58 -4.82 -10.23
N ASP A 118 11.73 -5.41 -9.91
CA ASP A 118 12.82 -5.63 -10.85
C ASP A 118 12.49 -6.64 -11.95
N THR A 119 11.81 -7.74 -11.60
CA THR A 119 11.56 -8.85 -12.53
C THR A 119 10.35 -8.58 -13.41
N GLN A 120 9.23 -8.16 -12.83
CA GLN A 120 7.94 -8.08 -13.54
C GLN A 120 7.37 -6.66 -13.59
N ARG A 121 8.05 -5.67 -12.98
CA ARG A 121 7.61 -4.25 -12.87
C ARG A 121 6.18 -4.04 -12.35
N PHE A 122 5.58 -5.07 -11.76
CA PHE A 122 4.17 -5.10 -11.40
C PHE A 122 3.98 -5.81 -10.05
N GLY A 123 3.90 -5.03 -8.99
CA GLY A 123 3.59 -5.50 -7.65
C GLY A 123 2.14 -5.23 -7.25
N LEU A 124 1.80 -5.59 -6.02
CA LEU A 124 0.45 -5.40 -5.45
C LEU A 124 -0.01 -3.94 -5.53
N ALA A 125 0.83 -2.98 -5.12
CA ALA A 125 0.47 -1.57 -5.14
C ALA A 125 0.28 -1.05 -6.59
N SER A 126 1.05 -1.56 -7.55
CA SER A 126 0.89 -1.19 -8.97
C SER A 126 -0.43 -1.75 -9.53
N HIS A 127 -0.79 -2.96 -9.11
CA HIS A 127 -2.06 -3.59 -9.47
C HIS A 127 -3.24 -2.78 -8.91
N ILE A 128 -3.22 -2.41 -7.62
CA ILE A 128 -4.23 -1.55 -7.01
C ILE A 128 -4.32 -0.20 -7.73
N GLY A 129 -3.19 0.45 -7.99
CA GLY A 129 -3.17 1.76 -8.65
C GLY A 129 -3.80 1.76 -10.03
N LEU A 130 -3.57 0.73 -10.86
CA LEU A 130 -4.23 0.61 -12.15
C LEU A 130 -5.75 0.38 -12.03
N MET A 131 -6.15 -0.51 -11.13
CA MET A 131 -7.57 -0.82 -10.93
C MET A 131 -8.34 0.40 -10.45
N CYS A 132 -7.77 1.18 -9.54
CA CYS A 132 -8.37 2.43 -9.06
C CYS A 132 -8.19 3.60 -10.04
N ASN A 133 -7.18 3.55 -10.91
CA ASN A 133 -6.68 4.70 -11.69
C ASN A 133 -6.36 5.92 -10.80
N ILE A 134 -5.68 5.67 -9.68
CA ILE A 134 -5.29 6.69 -8.68
C ILE A 134 -3.77 6.58 -8.44
N PRO A 135 -3.05 7.71 -8.27
CA PRO A 135 -1.66 7.69 -7.82
C PRO A 135 -1.47 6.75 -6.63
N THR A 136 -0.48 5.86 -6.71
CA THR A 136 -0.32 4.81 -5.70
C THR A 136 1.14 4.57 -5.32
N ILE A 137 1.37 4.45 -4.01
CA ILE A 137 2.65 4.15 -3.38
C ILE A 137 2.58 2.75 -2.75
N GLY A 138 3.65 1.97 -2.91
CA GLY A 138 3.82 0.71 -2.18
C GLY A 138 4.63 0.89 -0.90
N TRP A 139 4.10 0.45 0.24
CA TRP A 139 4.80 0.38 1.54
C TRP A 139 5.05 -1.06 1.97
N ARG A 140 6.23 -1.29 2.58
CA ARG A 140 6.58 -2.55 3.24
C ARG A 140 7.50 -2.28 4.43
N SER A 141 7.57 -3.25 5.34
CA SER A 141 8.66 -3.32 6.31
C SER A 141 10.01 -3.37 5.60
N ALA A 142 10.97 -2.57 6.07
CA ALA A 142 12.32 -2.64 5.56
C ALA A 142 12.93 -4.03 5.81
N PRO A 143 13.68 -4.59 4.85
CA PRO A 143 14.46 -5.79 5.10
C PRO A 143 15.49 -5.54 6.20
N GLN A 144 15.69 -6.52 7.07
CA GLN A 144 16.79 -6.46 8.04
C GLN A 144 18.12 -6.68 7.31
N GLY A 145 19.11 -5.87 7.60
CA GLY A 145 20.44 -6.00 7.01
C GLY A 145 21.35 -4.79 7.18
N PRO A 146 22.59 -4.87 6.67
CA PRO A 146 23.62 -3.86 6.90
C PRO A 146 23.23 -2.45 6.44
N ILE A 147 22.48 -2.34 5.34
CA ILE A 147 22.04 -1.04 4.80
C ILE A 147 21.05 -0.37 5.77
N THR A 148 20.08 -1.13 6.27
CA THR A 148 19.09 -0.66 7.24
C THR A 148 19.75 -0.24 8.55
N GLN A 149 20.76 -0.97 9.01
CA GLN A 149 21.54 -0.65 10.22
C GLN A 149 22.38 0.63 10.08
N ARG A 150 22.90 0.91 8.88
CA ARG A 150 23.71 2.11 8.59
C ARG A 150 22.87 3.35 8.28
N MET A 151 21.55 3.21 8.19
CA MET A 151 20.66 4.30 7.83
C MET A 151 20.56 5.32 8.96
N LYS A 152 20.89 6.58 8.65
CA LYS A 152 20.79 7.70 9.60
C LYS A 152 19.39 7.81 10.22
N LEU A 153 19.34 8.18 11.51
CA LEU A 153 18.11 8.26 12.29
C LEU A 153 17.25 9.48 11.97
N LYS A 154 17.81 10.56 11.41
CA LYS A 154 17.01 11.76 11.11
C LYS A 154 15.87 11.44 10.11
N ARG A 155 14.65 11.86 10.44
CA ARG A 155 13.46 11.78 9.56
C ARG A 155 13.75 12.37 8.19
N GLY A 156 13.24 11.73 7.14
CA GLY A 156 13.43 12.11 5.75
C GLY A 156 14.74 11.61 5.14
N ASN A 157 15.66 11.01 5.91
CA ASN A 157 16.74 10.25 5.30
C ASN A 157 16.17 9.08 4.50
N TRP A 158 16.76 8.82 3.35
CA TRP A 158 16.40 7.70 2.50
C TRP A 158 17.63 7.12 1.80
N ILE A 159 17.55 5.83 1.45
CA ILE A 159 18.59 5.11 0.71
C ILE A 159 17.94 4.48 -0.53
N PRO A 160 18.37 4.83 -1.75
CA PRO A 160 17.82 4.24 -2.98
C PRO A 160 18.11 2.74 -3.04
N HIS A 161 17.12 1.98 -3.45
CA HIS A 161 17.28 0.58 -3.86
C HIS A 161 17.54 0.54 -5.37
N LYS A 162 18.82 0.45 -5.74
CA LYS A 162 19.27 0.43 -7.13
C LYS A 162 19.23 -0.99 -7.70
N THR A 163 18.72 -1.11 -8.91
CA THR A 163 18.50 -2.39 -9.60
C THR A 163 18.98 -2.23 -11.05
N ALA A 164 19.09 -3.33 -11.81
CA ALA A 164 19.47 -3.24 -13.23
C ALA A 164 18.41 -2.47 -14.06
N GLN A 165 17.18 -2.40 -13.57
CA GLN A 165 16.00 -1.81 -14.21
C GLN A 165 15.73 -0.37 -13.73
N GLY A 166 16.63 0.20 -12.92
CA GLY A 166 16.52 1.54 -12.37
C GLY A 166 16.28 1.58 -10.86
N THR A 167 15.83 2.73 -10.36
CA THR A 167 15.57 2.95 -8.92
C THR A 167 14.10 3.22 -8.72
N HIS A 168 13.37 2.19 -8.29
CA HIS A 168 11.91 2.24 -8.10
C HIS A 168 11.48 2.13 -6.64
N GLY A 169 12.45 2.05 -5.73
CA GLY A 169 12.18 2.02 -4.32
C GLY A 169 13.34 2.53 -3.50
N ALA A 170 13.07 2.75 -2.22
CA ALA A 170 14.04 3.22 -1.26
C ALA A 170 13.63 2.85 0.17
N LEU A 171 14.63 2.72 1.04
CA LEU A 171 14.38 2.80 2.48
C LEU A 171 14.11 4.26 2.84
N LEU A 172 13.10 4.54 3.66
CA LEU A 172 12.73 5.87 4.13
C LEU A 172 12.56 5.88 5.65
N ARG A 173 13.21 6.84 6.31
CA ARG A 173 13.03 7.12 7.74
C ARG A 173 11.87 8.09 7.93
N VAL A 174 10.70 7.58 8.32
CA VAL A 174 9.51 8.42 8.59
C VAL A 174 9.46 8.92 10.04
N HIS A 175 10.08 8.20 10.97
CA HIS A 175 10.24 8.57 12.38
C HIS A 175 11.65 8.22 12.87
N PRO A 176 12.30 9.05 13.73
CA PRO A 176 13.68 8.80 14.14
C PRO A 176 13.91 7.49 14.88
N ASP A 177 12.97 7.12 15.75
CA ASP A 177 13.11 6.00 16.68
C ASP A 177 12.45 4.70 16.19
N LEU A 178 11.82 4.72 15.01
CA LEU A 178 11.19 3.54 14.43
C LEU A 178 12.04 2.96 13.29
N PRO A 179 11.95 1.64 13.02
CA PRO A 179 12.53 1.05 11.81
C PRO A 179 12.10 1.82 10.56
N PRO A 180 12.97 1.93 9.53
CA PRO A 180 12.57 2.57 8.30
C PRO A 180 11.55 1.70 7.57
N ILE A 181 10.80 2.32 6.67
CA ILE A 181 9.91 1.63 5.74
C ILE A 181 10.58 1.51 4.37
N TYR A 182 10.22 0.48 3.63
CA TYR A 182 10.53 0.41 2.20
C TYR A 182 9.38 1.04 1.42
N VAL A 183 9.68 2.10 0.68
CA VAL A 183 8.76 2.83 -0.19
C VAL A 183 9.09 2.50 -1.64
N SER A 184 8.08 2.26 -2.46
CA SER A 184 8.21 2.10 -3.91
C SER A 184 7.16 2.90 -4.65
N ASN A 185 7.53 3.50 -5.80
CA ASN A 185 6.52 4.06 -6.69
C ASN A 185 5.73 2.93 -7.34
N ALA A 186 4.44 3.15 -7.57
CA ALA A 186 3.55 2.12 -8.12
C ALA A 186 2.88 2.56 -9.41
N HIS A 187 1.96 3.52 -9.37
CA HIS A 187 1.24 4.01 -10.55
C HIS A 187 1.01 5.52 -10.43
N ARG A 188 1.19 6.25 -11.53
CA ARG A 188 1.01 7.72 -11.65
C ARG A 188 1.74 8.51 -10.56
N ILE A 189 2.93 8.04 -10.21
CA ILE A 189 3.77 8.70 -9.22
C ILE A 189 5.24 8.33 -9.44
N SER A 190 6.12 9.31 -9.31
CA SER A 190 7.57 9.09 -9.29
C SER A 190 8.05 8.68 -7.90
N LEU A 191 9.24 8.07 -7.80
CA LEU A 191 9.81 7.72 -6.50
C LEU A 191 10.01 8.95 -5.60
N LYS A 192 10.43 10.08 -6.16
CA LYS A 192 10.62 11.33 -5.39
C LYS A 192 9.32 11.82 -4.76
N GLN A 193 8.23 11.78 -5.52
CA GLN A 193 6.90 12.11 -5.01
C GLN A 193 6.42 11.09 -3.97
N ALA A 194 6.64 9.79 -4.23
CA ALA A 194 6.30 8.73 -3.29
C ALA A 194 6.98 8.94 -1.92
N LEU A 195 8.26 9.29 -1.90
CA LEU A 195 8.99 9.61 -0.67
C LEU A 195 8.44 10.86 0.03
N ARG A 196 8.18 11.93 -0.73
CA ARG A 196 7.60 13.18 -0.19
C ARG A 196 6.24 12.92 0.45
N TRP A 197 5.32 12.27 -0.25
CA TRP A 197 3.97 12.01 0.24
C TRP A 197 3.95 10.96 1.35
N SER A 198 4.87 10.01 1.37
CA SER A 198 5.04 9.10 2.51
C SER A 198 5.44 9.85 3.79
N LEU A 199 6.24 10.92 3.69
CA LEU A 199 6.53 11.78 4.83
C LEU A 199 5.29 12.62 5.21
N GLN A 200 4.53 13.15 4.25
CA GLN A 200 3.32 13.93 4.59
C GLN A 200 2.23 13.07 5.25
N ALA A 201 2.11 11.80 4.86
CA ALA A 201 1.20 10.84 5.47
C ALA A 201 1.54 10.50 6.93
N VAL A 202 2.81 10.66 7.33
CA VAL A 202 3.29 10.42 8.71
C VAL A 202 3.89 11.73 9.25
N PRO A 203 3.05 12.71 9.63
CA PRO A 203 3.55 13.98 10.15
C PRO A 203 4.29 13.77 11.48
N PRO A 204 5.28 14.62 11.83
CA PRO A 204 5.99 14.52 13.10
C PRO A 204 5.11 14.68 14.34
N THR A 205 3.93 15.26 14.17
CA THR A 205 2.92 15.49 15.22
C THR A 205 1.95 14.31 15.36
N LEU A 206 2.07 13.28 14.53
CA LEU A 206 1.16 12.12 14.58
C LEU A 206 1.32 11.39 15.90
N GLU A 207 0.19 11.10 16.56
CA GLU A 207 0.20 10.35 17.81
C GLU A 207 0.73 8.93 17.59
N ASN A 208 1.34 8.36 18.64
CA ASN A 208 1.97 7.04 18.55
C ASN A 208 0.99 5.94 18.12
N ALA A 209 -0.27 5.99 18.57
CA ALA A 209 -1.28 4.98 18.22
C ALA A 209 -1.61 5.00 16.72
N ASP A 210 -1.87 6.18 16.16
CA ASP A 210 -2.14 6.36 14.73
C ASP A 210 -0.92 6.06 13.86
N MET A 211 0.27 6.42 14.34
CA MET A 211 1.52 6.06 13.67
C MET A 211 1.72 4.55 13.60
N LEU A 212 1.40 3.82 14.68
CA LEU A 212 1.41 2.36 14.68
C LEU A 212 0.31 1.79 13.77
N GLU A 213 -0.89 2.37 13.75
CA GLU A 213 -1.96 1.99 12.80
C GLU A 213 -1.46 2.06 11.35
N LEU A 214 -0.82 3.16 10.95
CA LEU A 214 -0.31 3.35 9.59
C LEU A 214 0.85 2.43 9.19
N LEU A 215 1.78 2.21 10.12
CA LEU A 215 3.05 1.55 9.84
C LEU A 215 3.02 0.03 10.05
N THR A 216 2.09 -0.46 10.89
CA THR A 216 1.98 -1.87 11.20
C THR A 216 0.62 -2.41 10.77
N PRO A 217 0.58 -3.46 9.93
CA PRO A 217 -0.66 -4.21 9.75
C PRO A 217 -0.99 -4.87 11.10
N GLN A 218 -2.06 -4.42 11.74
CA GLN A 218 -2.49 -4.93 13.05
C GLN A 218 -2.89 -6.41 12.94
N PRO A 219 -2.64 -7.25 13.97
CA PRO A 219 -3.24 -8.57 14.06
C PRO A 219 -4.77 -8.44 14.17
N ILE A 220 -5.54 -9.29 13.47
CA ILE A 220 -7.01 -9.31 13.57
C ILE A 220 -7.49 -9.45 15.02
N SER A 221 -6.74 -10.17 15.86
CA SER A 221 -7.06 -10.38 17.28
C SER A 221 -7.15 -9.08 18.11
N GLN A 222 -6.59 -7.97 17.62
CA GLN A 222 -6.67 -6.66 18.28
C GLN A 222 -7.79 -5.77 17.71
N LEU A 223 -8.32 -6.08 16.52
CA LEU A 223 -9.41 -5.32 15.90
C LEU A 223 -10.79 -5.74 16.40
N SER A 224 -10.97 -6.98 16.86
CA SER A 224 -12.22 -7.42 17.51
C SER A 224 -12.49 -6.72 18.85
N GLN A 225 -11.50 -6.00 19.40
CA GLN A 225 -11.65 -5.18 20.62
C GLN A 225 -12.07 -3.72 20.33
N LEU A 226 -12.24 -3.35 19.05
CA LEU A 226 -12.60 -1.98 18.63
C LEU A 226 -14.01 -1.87 18.03
N ASN A 227 -14.87 -2.89 18.20
CA ASN A 227 -16.30 -2.66 18.02
C ASN A 227 -16.82 -1.89 19.25
N PRO A 228 -17.31 -0.64 19.11
CA PRO A 228 -18.18 -0.11 20.14
C PRO A 228 -19.41 -1.02 20.18
N SER A 229 -19.68 -1.57 21.36
CA SER A 229 -20.98 -2.17 21.63
C SER A 229 -22.07 -1.24 21.11
N PRO A 230 -23.08 -1.73 20.38
CA PRO A 230 -24.28 -0.95 20.20
C PRO A 230 -24.92 -0.84 21.59
N GLU A 231 -24.65 0.24 22.31
CA GLU A 231 -25.54 0.67 23.37
C GLU A 231 -26.87 1.05 22.71
N LEU A 232 -27.78 0.07 22.69
CA LEU A 232 -29.19 0.23 22.42
C LEU A 232 -29.93 -0.59 23.47
N GLY A 233 -30.63 0.10 24.37
CA GLY A 233 -31.69 -0.45 25.23
C GLY A 233 -31.37 -0.48 26.70
#